data_AF-A0A381YYQ7-F1
#
_entry.id   AF-A0A381YYQ7-F1
#
_cell.length_a   1.000
_cell.length_b   1.000
_cell.length_c   1.000
_cell.angle_alpha   90.00
_cell.angle_beta   90.00
_cell.angle_gamma   90.00
#
_symmetry.space_group_name_H-M   'P 1'
#
loop_
_entity.id
_entity.type
_entity.pdbx_description
1 polymer ?
#
loop_
_entity_poly.entity_id
_entity_poly.type
_entity_poly.pdbx_seq_one_letter_code
_entity_poly.pdbx_strand_id
1 'polypeptide(L)'
;MATEELSGQIVTPSPQPINLPRWENKDSADEVKQFLSRYFTSSISYPSNQVDAVIGFFENRGFDKVSAQTIGTVLMQQARLDDVNVFELIDTLKGLDSLQLSSIVTEVLNYNRSKISTLGYKIDTSTDKLETRNVLV
;
A
#
# COMPACT_ATOMS: atom_id res chain seq x y z
N MET A 1 38.16 29.53 -23.54
CA MET A 1 37.42 28.63 -24.44
C MET A 1 38.26 27.37 -24.54
N ALA A 2 37.89 26.20 -24.04
CA ALA A 2 36.71 25.75 -23.33
C ALA A 2 37.17 24.65 -22.34
N THR A 3 36.60 24.64 -21.14
CA THR A 3 36.63 23.51 -20.22
C THR A 3 35.55 22.54 -20.68
N GLU A 4 35.90 21.32 -21.07
CA GLU A 4 34.90 20.27 -21.35
C GLU A 4 35.12 19.07 -20.43
N GLU A 5 33.99 18.60 -19.92
CA GLU A 5 33.83 17.79 -18.73
C GLU A 5 34.11 16.30 -18.97
N LEU A 6 34.69 15.67 -17.95
CA LEU A 6 34.71 14.23 -17.76
C LEU A 6 33.32 13.77 -17.29
N SER A 7 32.54 13.15 -18.18
CA SER A 7 31.36 12.36 -17.79
C SER A 7 31.49 10.96 -18.38
N GLY A 8 31.82 9.99 -17.51
CA GLY A 8 31.87 8.59 -17.87
C GLY A 8 30.47 8.08 -18.24
N GLN A 9 30.28 7.72 -19.50
CA GLN A 9 29.11 6.97 -19.94
C GLN A 9 29.15 5.56 -19.34
N ILE A 10 28.25 5.29 -18.40
CA ILE A 10 27.86 3.93 -18.03
C ILE A 10 27.17 3.31 -19.24
N VAL A 11 27.91 2.47 -19.98
CA VAL A 11 27.37 1.68 -21.08
C VAL A 11 26.44 0.62 -20.48
N THR A 12 25.14 0.87 -20.47
CA THR A 12 24.15 -0.20 -20.28
C THR A 12 24.03 -0.97 -21.59
N PRO A 13 24.30 -2.28 -21.63
CA PRO A 13 24.14 -3.05 -22.86
C PRO A 13 22.66 -3.08 -23.27
N SER A 14 22.40 -2.75 -24.54
CA SER A 14 21.06 -2.82 -25.13
C SER A 14 20.46 -4.23 -24.96
N PRO A 15 19.23 -4.36 -24.43
CA PRO A 15 18.61 -5.67 -24.26
C PRO A 15 18.34 -6.29 -25.63
N GLN A 16 18.98 -7.42 -25.89
CA GLN A 16 18.74 -8.23 -27.09
C GLN A 16 17.29 -8.78 -27.02
N PRO A 17 16.54 -8.84 -28.14
CA PRO A 17 15.20 -9.41 -28.13
C PRO A 17 15.28 -10.93 -27.93
N ILE A 18 14.94 -11.39 -26.72
CA ILE A 18 14.91 -12.82 -26.38
C ILE A 18 13.47 -13.32 -26.57
N ASN A 19 13.29 -14.34 -27.41
CA ASN A 19 12.00 -15.04 -27.62
C ASN A 19 11.72 -16.11 -26.55
N LEU A 20 12.13 -15.86 -25.31
CA LEU A 20 11.88 -16.73 -24.16
C LEU A 20 10.91 -16.01 -23.21
N PRO A 21 9.96 -16.71 -22.58
CA PRO A 21 9.13 -16.10 -21.56
C PRO A 21 10.03 -15.58 -20.44
N ARG A 22 10.01 -14.26 -20.24
CA ARG A 22 10.77 -13.61 -19.16
C ARG A 22 10.10 -13.97 -17.84
N TRP A 23 10.67 -14.92 -17.11
CA TRP A 23 10.28 -15.13 -15.71
C TRP A 23 10.73 -13.91 -14.91
N GLU A 24 9.78 -13.23 -14.29
CA GLU A 24 10.03 -12.13 -13.37
C GLU A 24 10.69 -12.73 -12.12
N ASN A 25 12.02 -12.74 -12.09
CA ASN A 25 12.77 -13.15 -10.91
C ASN A 25 12.59 -12.08 -9.85
N LYS A 26 11.54 -12.22 -9.04
CA LYS A 26 11.31 -11.41 -7.86
C LYS A 26 12.45 -11.64 -6.89
N ASP A 27 13.36 -10.69 -6.77
CA ASP A 27 14.48 -10.78 -5.85
C ASP A 27 14.08 -10.31 -4.44
N SER A 28 14.83 -10.73 -3.42
CA SER A 28 14.55 -10.34 -2.03
C SER A 28 14.73 -8.84 -1.77
N ALA A 29 15.36 -8.11 -2.69
CA ALA A 29 15.56 -6.67 -2.61
C ALA A 29 14.43 -5.88 -3.27
N ASP A 30 13.51 -6.52 -4.01
CA ASP A 30 12.44 -5.84 -4.74
C ASP A 30 11.45 -5.13 -3.81
N GLU A 31 11.22 -5.65 -2.60
CA GLU A 31 10.43 -4.94 -1.58
C GLU A 31 11.10 -3.64 -1.15
N VAL A 32 12.42 -3.68 -0.90
CA VAL A 32 13.20 -2.50 -0.51
C VAL A 32 13.28 -1.49 -1.66
N LYS A 33 13.48 -1.97 -2.90
CA LYS A 33 13.46 -1.12 -4.09
C LYS A 33 12.09 -0.47 -4.27
N GLN A 34 11.00 -1.22 -4.13
CA GLN A 34 9.64 -0.67 -4.26
C GLN A 34 9.33 0.34 -3.16
N PHE A 35 9.74 0.08 -1.92
CA PHE A 35 9.63 1.03 -0.81
C PHE A 35 10.44 2.31 -1.08
N LEU A 36 11.68 2.18 -1.54
CA LEU A 36 12.56 3.32 -1.86
C LEU A 36 12.07 4.10 -3.09
N SER A 37 11.59 3.41 -4.12
CA SER A 37 10.98 4.02 -5.29
C SER A 37 9.74 4.82 -4.92
N ARG A 38 8.91 4.33 -3.98
CA ARG A 38 7.78 5.10 -3.42
C ARG A 38 8.24 6.35 -2.68
N TYR A 39 9.35 6.29 -1.95
CA TYR A 39 9.93 7.45 -1.26
C TYR A 39 10.36 8.57 -2.24
N PHE A 40 10.85 8.21 -3.42
CA PHE A 40 11.25 9.16 -4.47
C PHE A 40 10.17 9.47 -5.50
N THR A 41 9.04 8.76 -5.47
CA THR A 41 7.88 9.04 -6.32
C THR A 41 7.11 10.21 -5.70
N SER A 42 6.80 11.19 -6.54
CA SER A 42 6.18 12.48 -6.25
C SER A 42 5.28 12.55 -5.00
N SER A 43 5.46 13.60 -4.22
CA SER A 43 4.57 13.92 -3.10
C SER A 43 3.13 14.04 -3.60
N ILE A 44 2.27 13.16 -3.10
CA ILE A 44 0.84 13.19 -3.38
C ILE A 44 0.26 14.38 -2.61
N SER A 45 -0.12 15.44 -3.33
CA SER A 45 -0.70 16.65 -2.73
C SER A 45 -2.18 16.77 -3.09
N TYR A 46 -3.01 16.93 -2.06
CA TYR A 46 -4.44 17.16 -2.20
C TYR A 46 -4.81 18.53 -1.63
N PRO A 47 -5.79 19.22 -2.23
CA PRO A 47 -6.38 20.42 -1.64
C PRO A 47 -6.97 20.13 -0.25
N SER A 48 -6.80 21.04 0.71
CA SER A 48 -7.26 20.86 2.10
C SER A 48 -8.76 20.57 2.19
N ASN A 49 -9.58 21.15 1.32
CA ASN A 49 -11.03 20.91 1.28
C ASN A 49 -11.39 19.45 0.95
N GLN A 50 -10.60 18.76 0.12
CA GLN A 50 -10.83 17.35 -0.19
C GLN A 50 -10.43 16.47 1.01
N VAL A 51 -9.32 16.79 1.65
CA VAL A 51 -8.82 16.08 2.84
C VAL A 51 -9.85 16.18 3.97
N ASP A 52 -10.36 17.37 4.25
CA ASP A 52 -11.34 17.60 5.31
C ASP A 52 -12.67 16.89 5.03
N ALA A 53 -13.11 16.85 3.76
CA ALA A 53 -14.32 16.14 3.37
C ALA A 53 -14.21 14.62 3.57
N VAL A 54 -13.06 14.02 3.24
CA VAL A 54 -12.78 12.59 3.45
C VAL A 54 -12.75 12.27 4.94
N ILE A 55 -11.99 13.05 5.72
CA ILE A 55 -11.87 12.82 7.16
C ILE A 55 -13.23 12.98 7.83
N GLY A 56 -13.96 14.06 7.51
CA GLY A 56 -15.30 14.31 8.05
C GLY A 56 -16.32 13.23 7.67
N PHE A 57 -16.19 12.60 6.50
CA PHE A 57 -17.04 11.46 6.13
C PHE A 57 -16.87 10.27 7.08
N PHE A 58 -15.63 9.91 7.41
CA PHE A 58 -15.35 8.80 8.32
C PHE A 58 -15.66 9.17 9.78
N GLU A 59 -15.37 10.41 10.21
CA GLU A 59 -15.75 10.88 11.56
C GLU A 59 -17.28 10.83 11.75
N ASN A 60 -18.07 11.27 10.77
CA ASN A 60 -19.54 11.20 10.81
C ASN A 60 -20.09 9.77 10.83
N ARG A 61 -19.28 8.77 10.42
CA ARG A 61 -19.64 7.35 10.49
C ARG A 61 -19.24 6.68 11.81
N GLY A 62 -18.68 7.44 12.75
CA GLY A 62 -18.30 6.96 14.08
C GLY A 62 -16.86 6.42 14.18
N PHE A 63 -16.01 6.66 13.17
CA PHE A 63 -14.60 6.34 13.28
C PHE A 63 -13.87 7.38 14.13
N ASP A 64 -12.90 6.95 14.94
CA ASP A 64 -12.02 7.86 15.68
C ASP A 64 -11.22 8.74 14.71
N LYS A 65 -10.88 9.95 15.12
CA LYS A 65 -10.13 10.93 14.31
C LYS A 65 -8.84 10.36 13.73
N VAL A 66 -8.07 9.60 14.50
CA VAL A 66 -6.80 9.01 14.03
C VAL A 66 -7.06 7.93 12.99
N SER A 67 -8.10 7.12 13.21
CA SER A 67 -8.52 6.10 12.24
C SER A 67 -9.03 6.75 10.95
N ALA A 68 -9.90 7.77 11.05
CA ALA A 68 -10.41 8.53 9.91
C ALA A 68 -9.29 9.17 9.08
N GLN A 69 -8.30 9.77 9.73
CA GLN A 69 -7.11 10.32 9.05
C GLN A 69 -6.29 9.25 8.32
N THR A 70 -6.08 8.11 8.96
CA THR A 70 -5.31 7.00 8.38
C THR A 70 -6.02 6.42 7.15
N ILE A 71 -7.31 6.13 7.30
CA ILE A 71 -8.15 5.59 6.23
C ILE A 71 -8.22 6.60 5.08
N GLY A 72 -8.49 7.86 5.39
CA GLY A 72 -8.54 8.92 4.38
C GLY A 72 -7.22 9.05 3.62
N THR A 73 -6.08 8.98 4.31
CA THR A 73 -4.76 9.05 3.68
C THR A 73 -4.53 7.88 2.72
N VAL A 74 -4.79 6.64 3.14
CA VAL A 74 -4.59 5.45 2.30
C VAL A 74 -5.54 5.47 1.10
N LEU A 75 -6.80 5.82 1.32
CA LEU A 75 -7.84 5.93 0.30
C LEU A 75 -7.49 6.99 -0.75
N MET A 76 -7.05 8.17 -0.32
CA MET A 76 -6.63 9.24 -1.21
C MET A 76 -5.35 8.89 -1.96
N GLN A 77 -4.41 8.16 -1.35
CA GLN A 77 -3.24 7.65 -2.06
C GLN A 77 -3.66 6.69 -3.18
N GLN A 78 -4.56 5.75 -2.89
CA GLN A 78 -5.05 4.79 -3.87
C GLN A 78 -5.83 5.46 -4.99
N ALA A 79 -6.72 6.41 -4.67
CA ALA A 79 -7.47 7.19 -5.66
C ALA A 79 -6.55 7.93 -6.65
N ARG A 80 -5.37 8.38 -6.21
CA ARG A 80 -4.39 8.99 -7.11
C ARG A 80 -3.72 7.99 -8.03
N LEU A 81 -3.44 6.80 -7.54
CA LEU A 81 -2.85 5.73 -8.35
C LEU A 81 -3.82 5.27 -9.44
N ASP A 82 -5.13 5.29 -9.14
CA ASP A 82 -6.19 4.84 -10.03
C ASP A 82 -6.80 5.97 -10.88
N ASP A 83 -6.32 7.22 -10.73
CA ASP A 83 -6.83 8.44 -11.39
C ASP A 83 -8.35 8.66 -11.20
N VAL A 84 -8.86 8.35 -10.00
CA VAL A 84 -10.28 8.50 -9.65
C VAL A 84 -10.49 9.72 -8.74
N ASN A 85 -11.60 10.42 -8.94
CA ASN A 85 -11.97 11.55 -8.09
C ASN A 85 -12.35 11.07 -6.67
N VAL A 86 -11.74 11.69 -5.66
CA VAL A 86 -11.98 11.38 -4.24
C VAL A 86 -13.45 11.57 -3.83
N PHE A 87 -14.15 12.55 -4.40
CA PHE A 87 -15.57 12.78 -4.11
C PHE A 87 -16.47 11.67 -4.65
N GLU A 88 -16.20 11.19 -5.87
CA GLU A 88 -16.92 10.05 -6.44
C GLU A 88 -16.68 8.80 -5.59
N LEU A 89 -15.44 8.61 -5.14
CA LEU A 89 -15.11 7.50 -4.26
C LEU A 89 -15.91 7.56 -2.94
N ILE A 90 -15.96 8.71 -2.27
CA ILE A 90 -16.78 8.87 -1.05
C ILE A 90 -18.26 8.64 -1.35
N ASP A 91 -18.76 9.13 -2.49
CA ASP A 91 -20.17 8.95 -2.88
C ASP A 91 -20.53 7.47 -3.06
N THR A 92 -19.63 6.66 -3.61
CA THR A 92 -19.83 5.19 -3.67
C THR A 92 -19.87 4.55 -2.27
N LEU A 93 -19.12 5.10 -1.31
CA LEU A 93 -19.08 4.61 0.07
C LEU A 93 -20.28 5.07 0.92
N LYS A 94 -20.94 6.18 0.55
CA LYS A 94 -22.14 6.68 1.24
C LYS A 94 -23.32 5.69 1.16
N GLY A 95 -23.44 4.96 0.05
CA GLY A 95 -24.51 3.99 -0.17
C GLY A 95 -24.38 2.70 0.63
N LEU A 96 -23.23 2.48 1.28
CA LEU A 96 -22.95 1.27 2.05
C LEU A 96 -23.48 1.41 3.48
N ASP A 97 -24.02 0.31 4.01
CA ASP A 97 -24.37 0.22 5.42
C ASP A 97 -23.10 0.30 6.29
N SER A 98 -23.26 0.79 7.52
CA SER A 98 -22.22 0.94 8.54
C SER A 98 -21.36 -0.32 8.71
N LEU A 99 -21.99 -1.51 8.73
CA LEU A 99 -21.30 -2.78 8.85
C LEU A 99 -20.44 -3.09 7.61
N GLN A 100 -20.99 -2.87 6.42
CA GLN A 100 -20.29 -3.11 5.14
C GLN A 100 -19.10 -2.18 4.98
N LEU A 101 -19.26 -0.90 5.34
CA LEU A 101 -18.18 0.07 5.31
C LEU A 101 -17.06 -0.34 6.28
N SER A 102 -17.39 -0.77 7.49
CA SER A 102 -16.40 -1.23 8.46
C SER A 102 -15.63 -2.46 7.94
N SER A 103 -16.29 -3.40 7.27
CA SER A 103 -15.62 -4.57 6.67
C SER A 103 -14.62 -4.17 5.59
N ILE A 104 -15.02 -3.31 4.64
CA ILE A 104 -14.14 -2.84 3.55
C ILE A 104 -12.97 -2.03 4.10
N VAL A 105 -13.22 -1.14 5.05
CA VAL A 105 -12.18 -0.34 5.70
C VAL A 105 -11.17 -1.25 6.42
N THR A 106 -11.65 -2.28 7.11
CA THR A 106 -10.78 -3.24 7.80
C THR A 106 -9.90 -4.00 6.79
N GLU A 107 -10.45 -4.37 5.65
CA GLU A 107 -9.70 -5.01 4.56
C GLU A 107 -8.63 -4.09 3.98
N VAL A 108 -8.95 -2.82 3.71
CA VAL A 108 -7.98 -1.81 3.23
C VAL A 108 -6.85 -1.60 4.24
N LEU A 109 -7.18 -1.48 5.53
CA LEU A 109 -6.17 -1.33 6.59
C LEU A 109 -5.27 -2.57 6.70
N ASN A 110 -5.84 -3.76 6.54
CA ASN A 110 -5.07 -5.00 6.52
C ASN A 110 -4.16 -5.12 5.30
N TYR A 111 -4.62 -4.68 4.14
CA TYR A 111 -3.82 -4.67 2.91
C TYR A 111 -2.63 -3.70 3.01
N ASN A 112 -2.82 -2.56 3.68
CA ASN A 112 -1.75 -1.57 3.88
C ASN A 112 -0.71 -2.01 4.94
N ARG A 113 -1.00 -3.03 5.76
CA ARG A 113 -0.11 -3.50 6.84
C ARG A 113 0.89 -4.56 6.34
N SER A 114 2.02 -4.66 7.04
CA SER A 114 2.95 -5.78 6.86
C SER A 114 2.25 -7.11 7.21
N LYS A 115 2.56 -8.19 6.48
CA LYS A 115 1.92 -9.53 6.55
C LYS A 115 2.01 -10.24 7.92
N ILE A 116 2.54 -9.58 8.94
CA ILE A 116 2.74 -10.11 10.28
C ILE A 116 1.46 -10.16 11.13
N SER A 117 0.38 -9.44 10.77
CA SER A 117 -0.88 -9.45 11.53
C SER A 117 -2.09 -8.93 10.73
N THR A 118 -3.28 -9.49 10.97
CA THR A 118 -4.57 -9.07 10.39
C THR A 118 -5.48 -8.54 11.51
N LEU A 119 -6.08 -7.37 11.31
CA LEU A 119 -7.10 -6.78 12.17
C LEU A 119 -8.45 -7.47 11.93
N GLY A 120 -9.16 -7.78 13.01
CA GLY A 120 -10.50 -8.37 12.97
C GLY A 120 -10.54 -9.91 12.94
N TYR A 121 -9.42 -10.59 12.68
CA TYR A 121 -9.33 -12.05 12.74
C TYR A 121 -8.06 -12.48 13.48
N LYS A 122 -8.22 -13.37 14.46
CA LYS A 122 -7.10 -14.10 15.08
C LYS A 122 -7.06 -15.49 14.46
N ILE A 123 -5.98 -15.80 13.75
CA ILE A 123 -5.71 -17.19 13.37
C ILE A 123 -5.07 -17.82 14.61
N ASP A 124 -5.82 -18.64 15.33
CA ASP A 124 -5.25 -19.51 16.36
C ASP A 124 -4.42 -20.58 15.64
N THR A 125 -3.14 -20.29 15.39
CA THR A 125 -2.19 -21.30 14.93
C THR A 125 -1.90 -22.24 16.11
N SER A 126 -2.84 -23.14 16.38
CA SER A 126 -2.59 -24.39 17.10
C SER A 126 -1.73 -25.27 16.21
N THR A 127 -0.46 -24.89 16.07
CA THR A 127 0.56 -25.88 15.72
C THR A 127 1.00 -26.47 17.03
N ASP A 128 0.47 -27.64 17.36
CA ASP A 128 1.12 -28.54 18.31
C ASP A 128 2.47 -28.92 17.70
N LYS A 129 3.49 -28.08 17.95
CA LYS A 129 4.86 -28.35 17.51
C LYS A 129 5.29 -29.61 18.24
N LEU A 130 5.65 -30.66 17.50
CA LEU A 130 6.22 -31.89 18.06
C LEU A 130 7.44 -31.58 18.96
N GLU A 131 8.17 -30.52 18.64
CA GLU A 131 9.28 -29.95 19.43
C GLU A 131 8.91 -29.52 20.86
N THR A 132 7.62 -29.36 21.17
CA THR A 132 7.14 -28.96 22.51
C THR A 132 7.05 -30.17 23.46
N ARG A 133 7.16 -31.39 22.93
CA ARG A 133 7.14 -32.62 23.72
C ARG A 133 8.59 -33.05 23.92
N ASN A 134 9.01 -33.18 25.17
CA ASN A 134 10.29 -33.79 25.56
C ASN A 134 10.28 -35.30 25.22
N VAL A 135 10.41 -35.64 23.94
CA VAL A 135 10.55 -37.02 23.46
C VAL A 135 11.75 -37.07 22.54
N LEU A 136 12.80 -37.74 23.00
CA LEU A 136 13.95 -38.17 22.21
C LEU A 136 13.49 -39.24 21.22
N VAL A 137 13.91 -39.12 19.96
CA VAL A 137 13.94 -40.23 18.98
C VAL A 137 15.23 -41.01 19.14
#